data_AF-A0A975U8M5-F1
#
_entry.id   AF-A0A975U8M5-F1
#
_cell.length_a   1.000
_cell.length_b   1.000
_cell.length_c   1.000
_cell.angle_alpha   90.00
_cell.angle_beta   90.00
_cell.angle_gamma   90.00
#
_symmetry.space_group_name_H-M   'P 1'
#
loop_
_entity.id
_entity.type
_entity.pdbx_description
1 polymer ?
#
loop_
_entity_poly.entity_id
_entity_poly.type
_entity_poly.pdbx_seq_one_letter_code
_entity_poly.pdbx_strand_id
1 'polypeptide(L)'
;MSNTATKFILADRFTFDPTSNSLVDKEADNENVRLGSNESRILLLLSQRPNEVITRNELHDFVWREQGFEVDDSSLTQAVSTLRKMLKDSTKSPQFVKTVPKRGYQLIAEVEPLEADETVQAPDEQPEHPDSSGSSVMPADIQVTANSVPAYTTSTNTEKADHLPLTLLHKCDLRVKIMLIVAILLPLCVILFTSPAPSKLRQLANYNGVTVSAPVNQPDLSAWMPLIESCIIKYAKLHPGEMAPKEVIATGGHNNQLVLNYIHAPQFSGQNITLRILSTEEDIDQICQ
;
A
#
# COMPACT_ATOMS: atom_id res chain seq x y z
N MET A 1 -8.34 24.07 10.49
CA MET A 1 -7.71 23.18 11.50
C MET A 1 -8.78 22.19 11.90
N SER A 2 -8.82 21.02 11.27
CA SER A 2 -9.88 20.03 11.49
C SER A 2 -9.27 18.85 12.24
N ASN A 3 -9.86 18.51 13.38
CA ASN A 3 -9.48 17.39 14.24
C ASN A 3 -9.53 16.06 13.46
N THR A 4 -8.39 15.51 13.06
CA THR A 4 -8.30 14.24 12.29
C THR A 4 -8.22 13.00 13.21
N ALA A 5 -8.29 13.17 14.54
CA ALA A 5 -8.09 12.09 15.51
C ALA A 5 -9.37 11.36 15.95
N THR A 6 -10.55 11.71 15.43
CA THR A 6 -11.80 11.04 15.80
C THR A 6 -11.91 9.68 15.10
N LYS A 7 -11.96 8.60 15.89
CA LYS A 7 -12.33 7.27 15.40
C LYS A 7 -13.85 7.16 15.34
N PHE A 8 -14.39 6.24 14.55
CA PHE A 8 -15.84 6.06 14.41
C PHE A 8 -16.23 4.62 14.71
N ILE A 9 -17.27 4.41 15.51
CA ILE A 9 -17.93 3.11 15.63
C ILE A 9 -19.11 3.11 14.65
N LEU A 10 -19.19 2.06 13.82
CA LEU A 10 -20.25 1.86 12.84
C LEU A 10 -21.11 0.65 13.24
N ALA A 11 -22.39 0.91 13.54
CA ALA A 11 -23.39 -0.08 13.95
C ALA A 11 -22.89 -1.06 15.03
N ASP A 12 -22.17 -0.55 16.04
CA ASP A 12 -21.50 -1.30 17.12
C ASP A 12 -20.53 -2.41 16.72
N ARG A 13 -20.38 -2.69 15.43
CA ARG A 13 -19.62 -3.80 14.88
C ARG A 13 -18.24 -3.38 14.43
N PHE A 14 -18.14 -2.30 13.66
CA PHE A 14 -16.88 -1.87 13.10
C PHE A 14 -16.31 -0.69 13.85
N THR A 15 -15.00 -0.72 14.13
CA THR A 15 -14.26 0.47 14.58
C THR A 15 -13.39 0.95 13.43
N PHE A 16 -13.70 2.13 12.90
CA PHE A 16 -12.99 2.77 11.82
C PHE A 16 -12.03 3.83 12.36
N ASP A 17 -10.76 3.73 11.97
CA ASP A 17 -9.72 4.71 12.25
C ASP A 17 -9.24 5.36 10.94
N PRO A 18 -9.57 6.64 10.69
CA PRO A 18 -9.20 7.34 9.47
C PRO A 18 -7.70 7.68 9.39
N THR A 19 -6.99 7.74 10.53
CA THR A 19 -5.56 8.09 10.55
C THR A 19 -4.71 6.88 10.14
N SER A 20 -5.08 5.70 10.63
CA SER A 20 -4.36 4.45 10.30
C SER A 20 -4.90 3.74 9.06
N ASN A 21 -6.00 4.24 8.46
CA ASN A 21 -6.77 3.58 7.41
C ASN A 21 -7.13 2.14 7.80
N SER A 22 -7.64 1.94 9.02
CA SER A 22 -7.96 0.60 9.52
C SER A 22 -9.42 0.48 9.94
N LEU A 23 -9.94 -0.73 9.77
CA LEU A 23 -11.29 -1.12 10.12
C LEU A 23 -11.20 -2.41 10.95
N VAL A 24 -11.63 -2.36 12.20
CA VAL A 24 -11.65 -3.53 13.09
C VAL A 24 -13.06 -4.09 13.15
N ASP A 25 -13.25 -5.36 12.80
CA ASP A 25 -14.54 -6.07 12.89
C ASP A 25 -14.66 -6.79 14.25
N LYS A 26 -15.45 -6.22 15.17
CA LYS A 26 -15.64 -6.78 16.52
C LYS A 26 -16.34 -8.14 16.50
N GLU A 27 -17.13 -8.44 15.47
CA GLU A 27 -17.81 -9.74 15.33
C GLU A 27 -16.90 -10.84 14.77
N ALA A 28 -15.74 -10.48 14.21
CA ALA A 28 -14.79 -11.41 13.62
C ALA A 28 -13.46 -11.42 14.41
N ASP A 29 -13.52 -11.65 15.72
CA ASP A 29 -12.34 -11.74 16.60
C ASP A 29 -11.43 -10.49 16.56
N ASN A 30 -12.02 -9.30 16.37
CA ASN A 30 -11.31 -8.04 16.16
C ASN A 30 -10.32 -8.08 14.98
N GLU A 31 -10.68 -8.80 13.91
CA GLU A 31 -9.93 -8.80 12.65
C GLU A 31 -9.69 -7.36 12.17
N ASN A 32 -8.41 -6.99 12.02
CA ASN A 32 -8.02 -5.69 11.50
C ASN A 32 -7.88 -5.75 9.97
N VAL A 33 -8.74 -5.01 9.29
CA VAL A 33 -8.75 -4.87 7.84
C VAL A 33 -8.17 -3.51 7.47
N ARG A 34 -7.11 -3.50 6.66
CA ARG A 34 -6.49 -2.26 6.17
C ARG A 34 -7.23 -1.74 4.95
N LEU A 35 -7.83 -0.56 5.07
CA LEU A 35 -8.50 0.16 3.98
C LEU A 35 -7.48 0.79 3.04
N GLY A 36 -7.81 0.87 1.75
CA GLY A 36 -7.10 1.75 0.83
C GLY A 36 -7.40 3.22 1.14
N SER A 37 -6.54 4.12 0.68
CA SER A 37 -6.66 5.55 1.00
C SER A 37 -7.97 6.15 0.48
N ASN A 38 -8.47 5.69 -0.67
CA ASN A 38 -9.71 6.22 -1.25
C ASN A 38 -10.93 5.70 -0.50
N GLU A 39 -10.95 4.40 -0.18
CA GLU A 39 -12.00 3.76 0.62
C GLU A 39 -12.09 4.40 2.02
N SER A 40 -10.94 4.66 2.64
CA SER A 40 -10.85 5.34 3.94
C SER A 40 -11.41 6.77 3.88
N ARG A 41 -11.02 7.56 2.87
CA ARG A 41 -11.56 8.93 2.68
C ARG A 41 -13.06 8.94 2.40
N ILE A 42 -13.56 7.99 1.59
CA ILE A 42 -15.00 7.84 1.35
C ILE A 42 -15.71 7.56 2.68
N LEU A 43 -15.22 6.59 3.44
CA LEU A 43 -15.83 6.22 4.72
C LEU A 43 -15.77 7.35 5.74
N LEU A 44 -14.67 8.11 5.78
CA LEU A 44 -14.54 9.30 6.61
C LEU A 44 -15.61 10.35 6.28
N LEU A 45 -15.73 10.75 5.02
CA LEU A 45 -16.69 11.79 4.63
C LEU A 45 -18.14 11.35 4.91
N LEU A 46 -18.44 10.08 4.68
CA LEU A 46 -19.74 9.49 4.99
C LEU A 46 -20.00 9.40 6.50
N SER A 47 -18.98 9.12 7.30
CA SER A 47 -19.09 9.01 8.77
C SER A 47 -19.22 10.36 9.46
N GLN A 48 -18.69 11.42 8.85
CA GLN A 48 -18.89 12.80 9.31
C GLN A 48 -20.32 13.31 9.07
N ARG A 49 -21.02 12.76 8.08
CA ARG A 49 -22.39 13.14 7.71
C ARG A 49 -23.28 11.90 7.58
N PRO A 50 -23.51 11.15 8.69
CA PRO A 50 -24.30 9.93 8.65
C PRO A 50 -25.74 10.26 8.26
N ASN A 51 -26.40 9.35 7.54
CA ASN A 51 -27.75 9.51 7.02
C ASN A 51 -27.94 10.69 6.04
N GLU A 52 -26.88 11.35 5.58
CA GLU A 52 -26.94 12.34 4.50
C GLU A 52 -26.54 11.72 3.14
N VAL A 53 -27.17 12.21 2.06
CA VAL A 53 -26.77 11.80 0.70
C VAL A 53 -25.62 12.68 0.26
N ILE A 54 -24.41 12.12 0.28
CA ILE A 54 -23.21 12.76 -0.26
C ILE A 54 -23.22 12.58 -1.77
N THR A 55 -23.13 13.69 -2.50
CA THR A 55 -23.19 13.65 -3.96
C THR A 55 -21.94 13.02 -4.55
N ARG A 56 -22.06 12.49 -5.77
CA ARG A 56 -20.90 11.97 -6.51
C ARG A 56 -19.83 13.03 -6.69
N ASN A 57 -20.22 14.28 -6.97
CA ASN A 57 -19.28 15.38 -7.13
C ASN A 57 -18.52 15.67 -5.83
N GLU A 58 -19.19 15.75 -4.68
CA GLU A 58 -18.52 15.94 -3.38
C GLU A 58 -17.56 14.80 -3.07
N LEU A 59 -17.92 13.55 -3.37
CA LEU A 59 -17.02 12.40 -3.20
C LEU A 59 -15.82 12.48 -4.15
N HIS A 60 -16.03 12.89 -5.40
CA HIS A 60 -14.93 13.13 -6.34
C HIS A 60 -14.00 14.25 -5.84
N ASP A 61 -14.57 15.35 -5.35
CA ASP A 61 -13.83 16.48 -4.81
C ASP A 61 -12.95 16.04 -3.64
N PHE A 62 -13.54 15.51 -2.58
CA PHE A 62 -12.83 15.18 -1.34
C PHE A 62 -11.82 14.04 -1.49
N VAL A 63 -12.19 12.99 -2.23
CA VAL A 63 -11.38 11.76 -2.28
C VAL A 63 -10.27 11.85 -3.33
N TRP A 64 -10.52 12.57 -4.44
CA TRP A 64 -9.59 12.68 -5.56
C TRP A 64 -9.15 14.11 -5.86
N ARG A 65 -10.05 15.07 -6.11
CA ARG A 65 -9.65 16.40 -6.62
C ARG A 65 -8.84 17.21 -5.60
N GLU A 66 -9.22 17.18 -4.33
CA GLU A 66 -8.44 17.76 -3.21
C GLU A 66 -7.07 17.09 -3.03
N GLN A 67 -6.95 15.84 -3.47
CA GLN A 67 -5.70 15.08 -3.45
C GLN A 67 -4.90 15.27 -4.76
N GLY A 68 -5.38 16.11 -5.68
CA GLY A 68 -4.75 16.38 -6.96
C GLY A 68 -4.94 15.27 -7.99
N PHE A 69 -6.05 14.52 -7.94
CA PHE A 69 -6.40 13.50 -8.92
C PHE A 69 -7.74 13.83 -9.60
N GLU A 70 -7.83 13.66 -10.91
CA GLU A 70 -9.10 13.62 -11.63
C GLU A 70 -9.35 12.19 -12.12
N VAL A 71 -10.51 11.66 -11.78
CA VAL A 71 -10.91 10.30 -12.13
C VAL A 71 -12.34 10.30 -12.63
N ASP A 72 -12.66 9.28 -13.40
CA ASP A 72 -14.00 9.06 -13.91
C ASP A 72 -14.90 8.39 -12.86
N ASP A 73 -16.17 8.29 -13.22
CA ASP A 73 -17.23 7.75 -12.38
C ASP A 73 -17.03 6.25 -12.04
N SER A 74 -16.31 5.52 -12.90
CA SER A 74 -16.00 4.10 -12.67
C SER A 74 -15.06 3.92 -11.47
N SER A 75 -14.13 4.85 -11.26
CA SER A 75 -13.19 4.84 -10.13
C SER A 75 -13.91 5.00 -8.79
N LEU A 76 -14.88 5.93 -8.71
CA LEU A 76 -15.73 6.07 -7.52
C LEU A 76 -16.56 4.81 -7.27
N THR A 77 -17.13 4.24 -8.33
CA THR A 77 -17.94 3.02 -8.23
C THR A 77 -17.11 1.82 -7.77
N GLN A 78 -15.87 1.69 -8.24
CA GLN A 78 -14.94 0.65 -7.83
C GLN A 78 -14.54 0.81 -6.36
N ALA A 79 -14.15 2.02 -5.94
CA ALA A 79 -13.77 2.30 -4.56
C ALA A 79 -14.93 1.98 -3.59
N VAL A 80 -16.16 2.40 -3.90
CA VAL A 80 -17.34 2.05 -3.09
C VAL A 80 -17.60 0.54 -3.09
N SER A 81 -17.39 -0.15 -4.22
CA SER A 81 -17.53 -1.60 -4.27
C SER A 81 -16.48 -2.31 -3.40
N THR A 82 -15.25 -1.81 -3.35
CA THR A 82 -14.19 -2.34 -2.48
C THR A 82 -14.53 -2.07 -1.01
N LEU A 83 -14.93 -0.85 -0.68
CA LEU A 83 -15.36 -0.46 0.67
C LEU A 83 -16.49 -1.37 1.18
N ARG A 84 -17.51 -1.65 0.37
CA ARG A 84 -18.60 -2.57 0.74
C ARG A 84 -18.10 -3.99 1.03
N LYS A 85 -17.15 -4.50 0.25
CA LYS A 85 -16.55 -5.82 0.51
C LYS A 85 -15.83 -5.86 1.86
N MET A 86 -15.12 -4.79 2.20
CA MET A 86 -14.39 -4.67 3.48
C MET A 86 -15.33 -4.55 4.67
N LEU A 87 -16.46 -3.85 4.49
CA LEU A 87 -17.56 -3.78 5.46
C LEU A 87 -18.45 -5.04 5.48
N LYS A 88 -18.14 -6.06 4.67
CA LYS A 88 -18.97 -7.27 4.49
C LYS A 88 -20.44 -6.91 4.14
N ASP A 89 -20.65 -5.81 3.43
CA ASP A 89 -21.95 -5.22 3.10
C ASP A 89 -22.50 -5.71 1.74
N SER A 90 -23.83 -5.84 1.64
CA SER A 90 -24.52 -6.36 0.47
C SER A 90 -25.11 -5.24 -0.38
N THR A 91 -24.85 -5.23 -1.69
CA THR A 91 -25.49 -4.25 -2.60
C THR A 91 -27.00 -4.42 -2.72
N LYS A 92 -27.53 -5.65 -2.53
CA LYS A 92 -28.98 -5.92 -2.63
C LYS A 92 -29.74 -5.54 -1.36
N SER A 93 -29.05 -5.57 -0.23
CA SER A 93 -29.60 -5.33 1.10
C SER A 93 -28.56 -4.56 1.92
N PRO A 94 -28.30 -3.27 1.58
CA PRO A 94 -27.24 -2.50 2.21
C PRO A 94 -27.57 -2.26 3.67
N GLN A 95 -26.60 -2.51 4.54
CA GLN A 95 -26.66 -2.17 5.97
C GLN A 95 -25.77 -0.98 6.31
N PHE A 96 -24.70 -0.77 5.53
CA PHE A 96 -23.76 0.33 5.75
C PHE A 96 -23.88 1.38 4.66
N VAL A 97 -23.51 1.07 3.42
CA VAL A 97 -23.42 2.07 2.35
C VAL A 97 -24.54 1.86 1.34
N LYS A 98 -25.50 2.78 1.29
CA LYS A 98 -26.61 2.78 0.33
C LYS A 98 -26.29 3.64 -0.90
N THR A 99 -26.58 3.11 -2.09
CA THR A 99 -26.54 3.91 -3.32
C THR A 99 -27.86 4.63 -3.51
N VAL A 100 -27.80 5.94 -3.75
CA VAL A 100 -28.95 6.77 -4.13
C VAL A 100 -28.83 7.08 -5.62
N PRO A 101 -29.64 6.42 -6.48
CA PRO A 101 -29.50 6.54 -7.93
C PRO A 101 -29.47 7.99 -8.42
N LYS A 102 -28.54 8.30 -9.32
CA LYS A 102 -28.32 9.64 -9.91
C LYS A 102 -27.93 10.75 -8.92
N ARG A 103 -27.73 10.44 -7.63
CA ARG A 103 -27.36 11.42 -6.60
C ARG A 103 -26.00 11.13 -6.00
N GLY A 104 -25.82 9.93 -5.45
CA GLY A 104 -24.57 9.58 -4.77
C GLY A 104 -24.75 8.44 -3.77
N TYR A 105 -24.13 8.58 -2.61
CA TYR A 105 -24.04 7.53 -1.60
C TYR A 105 -24.39 8.06 -0.21
N GLN A 106 -24.88 7.18 0.64
CA GLN A 106 -25.32 7.50 1.99
C GLN A 106 -24.86 6.38 2.92
N LEU A 107 -24.30 6.75 4.07
CA LEU A 107 -24.06 5.81 5.16
C LEU A 107 -25.33 5.75 6.01
N ILE A 108 -25.95 4.58 6.05
CA ILE A 108 -27.23 4.32 6.72
C ILE A 108 -27.07 3.55 8.03
N ALA A 109 -25.83 3.21 8.38
CA ALA A 109 -25.48 2.65 9.68
C ALA A 109 -25.48 3.76 10.75
N GLU A 110 -25.72 3.37 11.99
CA GLU A 110 -25.49 4.22 13.16
C GLU A 110 -23.99 4.51 13.29
N VAL A 111 -23.64 5.76 13.61
CA VAL A 111 -22.26 6.22 13.70
C VAL A 111 -22.05 6.95 15.03
N GLU A 112 -21.12 6.45 15.82
CA GLU A 112 -20.70 7.09 17.07
C GLU A 112 -19.24 7.55 16.96
N PRO A 113 -18.95 8.86 17.14
CA PRO A 113 -17.57 9.33 17.22
C PRO A 113 -16.94 8.89 18.55
N LEU A 114 -15.78 8.26 18.46
CA LEU A 114 -14.91 7.94 19.59
C LEU A 114 -13.85 9.03 19.67
N GLU A 115 -14.11 10.01 20.54
CA GLU A 115 -13.11 11.01 20.93
C GLU A 115 -11.96 10.26 21.63
N ALA A 116 -10.75 10.33 21.07
CA ALA A 116 -9.57 9.88 21.78
C ALA A 116 -9.33 10.85 22.94
N ASP A 117 -9.72 10.46 24.14
CA ASP A 117 -9.42 11.20 25.36
C ASP A 117 -7.89 11.17 25.56
N GLU A 118 -7.20 12.22 25.11
CA GLU A 118 -5.80 12.48 25.44
C GLU A 118 -5.70 12.90 26.92
N THR A 119 -6.01 11.98 27.82
CA THR A 119 -5.56 12.01 29.21
C THR A 119 -4.72 10.78 29.50
N VAL A 120 -3.49 10.78 28.98
CA VAL A 120 -2.39 10.10 29.68
C VAL A 120 -1.37 11.18 30.02
N GLN A 121 -1.60 11.76 31.19
CA GLN A 121 -0.56 12.43 31.96
C GLN A 121 0.64 11.49 32.04
N ALA A 122 1.75 11.88 31.44
CA ALA A 122 3.05 11.36 31.82
C ALA A 122 3.26 11.68 33.31
N PRO A 123 3.48 10.70 34.19
CA PRO A 123 4.04 10.99 35.50
C PRO A 123 5.43 11.57 35.29
N ASP A 124 5.53 12.83 35.66
CA ASP A 124 6.73 13.57 36.04
C ASP A 124 7.62 12.68 36.92
N GLU A 125 8.78 12.27 36.41
CA GLU A 125 9.85 11.70 37.22
C GLU A 125 11.18 12.29 36.77
N GLN A 126 11.49 13.45 37.34
CA GLN A 126 12.84 14.01 37.41
C GLN A 126 13.58 13.41 38.64
N PRO A 127 14.90 13.60 38.78
CA PRO A 127 15.90 12.53 38.71
C PRO A 127 16.55 12.25 40.08
N GLU A 128 16.70 10.98 40.46
CA GLU A 128 17.56 10.61 41.60
C GLU A 128 18.58 9.52 41.23
N HIS A 129 19.84 9.94 41.16
CA HIS A 129 21.03 9.13 41.37
C HIS A 129 21.93 9.99 42.28
N PRO A 130 22.59 9.46 43.32
CA PRO A 130 23.81 8.65 43.12
C PRO A 130 24.08 7.50 44.14
N ASP A 131 25.05 6.66 43.77
CA ASP A 131 26.00 5.90 44.60
C ASP A 131 25.54 4.69 45.46
N SER A 132 26.28 3.58 45.60
CA SER A 132 27.60 3.17 45.11
C SER A 132 27.88 1.69 45.43
N SER A 133 28.56 1.00 44.51
CA SER A 133 29.58 -0.06 44.67
C SER A 133 29.25 -1.45 45.24
N GLY A 134 29.71 -2.47 44.51
CA GLY A 134 30.04 -3.79 45.07
C GLY A 134 30.20 -4.94 44.07
N SER A 135 31.32 -4.99 43.36
CA SER A 135 31.83 -6.07 42.50
C SER A 135 31.53 -7.52 42.93
N SER A 136 31.35 -8.44 41.97
CA SER A 136 32.33 -9.55 41.75
C SER A 136 31.99 -10.46 40.54
N VAL A 137 32.84 -10.38 39.50
CA VAL A 137 33.56 -11.49 38.84
C VAL A 137 32.79 -12.60 38.07
N MET A 138 33.00 -12.57 36.74
CA MET A 138 32.94 -13.59 35.66
C MET A 138 33.81 -14.86 35.93
N PRO A 139 34.00 -15.85 35.00
CA PRO A 139 33.21 -16.38 33.87
C PRO A 139 33.26 -17.93 33.71
N ALA A 140 32.67 -18.44 32.61
CA ALA A 140 32.97 -19.68 31.85
C ALA A 140 32.61 -21.03 32.51
N ASP A 141 32.15 -22.08 31.82
CA ASP A 141 32.67 -22.65 30.58
C ASP A 141 31.66 -23.57 29.82
N ILE A 142 32.07 -23.95 28.61
CA ILE A 142 31.35 -24.61 27.49
C ILE A 142 31.48 -26.15 27.52
N GLN A 143 30.60 -26.87 26.78
CA GLN A 143 30.80 -28.12 25.96
C GLN A 143 29.61 -29.10 26.12
N VAL A 144 28.77 -29.43 25.11
CA VAL A 144 28.95 -30.23 23.86
C VAL A 144 29.59 -31.62 24.11
N THR A 145 28.86 -32.73 23.91
CA THR A 145 28.96 -33.70 22.78
C THR A 145 28.30 -35.08 23.10
N ALA A 146 27.54 -35.61 22.13
CA ALA A 146 27.47 -36.98 21.58
C ALA A 146 27.26 -38.29 22.41
N ASN A 147 26.43 -39.15 21.80
CA ASN A 147 26.40 -40.63 21.81
C ASN A 147 25.86 -41.31 23.10
N SER A 148 25.19 -42.47 23.11
CA SER A 148 24.75 -43.48 22.14
C SER A 148 23.83 -44.48 22.89
N VAL A 149 23.03 -45.24 22.13
CA VAL A 149 22.09 -46.33 22.51
C VAL A 149 22.66 -47.36 23.53
N PRO A 150 21.82 -48.13 24.25
CA PRO A 150 21.46 -49.46 23.72
C PRO A 150 19.99 -49.90 23.96
N ALA A 151 19.59 -50.85 23.12
CA ALA A 151 18.35 -51.60 23.15
C ALA A 151 18.35 -52.67 24.26
N TYR A 152 17.16 -53.01 24.77
CA TYR A 152 16.86 -54.36 25.27
C TYR A 152 15.44 -54.79 24.85
N THR A 153 15.43 -55.99 24.29
CA THR A 153 14.31 -56.83 23.87
C THR A 153 13.80 -57.64 25.08
N THR A 154 12.48 -57.92 25.17
CA THR A 154 11.89 -59.28 25.25
C THR A 154 10.42 -59.24 25.72
N SER A 155 9.53 -59.48 24.75
CA SER A 155 8.39 -60.41 24.72
C SER A 155 7.61 -60.78 25.99
N THR A 156 6.27 -60.76 25.90
CA THR A 156 5.42 -61.98 26.01
C THR A 156 3.98 -61.72 25.53
N ASN A 157 3.45 -62.72 24.82
CA ASN A 157 2.17 -62.76 24.10
C ASN A 157 0.94 -62.90 25.01
N THR A 158 -0.25 -62.53 24.52
CA THR A 158 -1.49 -63.36 24.49
C THR A 158 -2.52 -62.75 23.52
N GLU A 159 -2.61 -63.34 22.33
CA GLU A 159 -3.82 -63.80 21.61
C GLU A 159 -5.17 -63.05 21.77
N LYS A 160 -5.75 -62.50 20.68
CA LYS A 160 -6.70 -63.22 19.80
C LYS A 160 -7.47 -62.31 18.81
N ALA A 161 -7.32 -62.65 17.53
CA ALA A 161 -8.23 -62.58 16.37
C ALA A 161 -9.11 -61.33 16.10
N ASP A 162 -8.94 -60.68 14.94
CA ASP A 162 -9.70 -61.03 13.72
C ASP A 162 -9.32 -60.22 12.44
N HIS A 163 -9.01 -60.96 11.37
CA HIS A 163 -8.99 -60.74 9.89
C HIS A 163 -9.29 -59.34 9.26
N LEU A 164 -8.42 -58.72 8.42
CA LEU A 164 -8.12 -58.90 6.96
C LEU A 164 -8.87 -57.89 6.02
N PRO A 165 -8.31 -57.33 4.92
CA PRO A 165 -6.94 -56.92 4.57
C PRO A 165 -6.78 -55.47 4.05
N LEU A 166 -5.53 -54.98 4.05
CA LEU A 166 -5.05 -53.88 3.20
C LEU A 166 -4.80 -54.39 1.77
N THR A 167 -5.55 -53.89 0.78
CA THR A 167 -5.09 -53.82 -0.62
C THR A 167 -5.79 -52.68 -1.35
N LEU A 168 -5.06 -51.59 -1.64
CA LEU A 168 -5.33 -50.81 -2.85
C LEU A 168 -4.04 -50.24 -3.42
N LEU A 169 -3.50 -50.98 -4.38
CA LEU A 169 -2.55 -50.51 -5.39
C LEU A 169 -3.05 -49.20 -5.99
N HIS A 170 -2.32 -48.11 -5.76
CA HIS A 170 -2.60 -46.82 -6.39
C HIS A 170 -2.25 -46.91 -7.89
N LYS A 171 -3.19 -47.39 -8.69
CA LYS A 171 -3.14 -47.28 -10.15
C LYS A 171 -3.36 -45.80 -10.48
N CYS A 172 -2.26 -45.06 -10.55
CA CYS A 172 -2.27 -43.62 -10.78
C CYS A 172 -2.79 -43.36 -12.20
N ASP A 173 -4.05 -42.93 -12.30
CA ASP A 173 -4.77 -42.65 -13.55
C ASP A 173 -3.98 -41.64 -14.39
N LEU A 174 -3.76 -41.96 -15.66
CA LEU A 174 -3.04 -41.12 -16.63
C LEU A 174 -3.61 -39.68 -16.66
N ARG A 175 -4.91 -39.53 -16.39
CA ARG A 175 -5.58 -38.23 -16.29
C ARG A 175 -5.06 -37.38 -15.14
N VAL A 176 -4.77 -37.98 -13.98
CA VAL A 176 -4.26 -37.26 -12.80
C VAL A 176 -2.82 -36.79 -13.04
N LYS A 177 -2.00 -37.63 -13.69
CA LYS A 177 -0.63 -37.25 -14.08
C LYS A 177 -0.61 -36.13 -15.12
N ILE A 178 -1.50 -36.19 -16.12
CA ILE A 178 -1.64 -35.12 -17.12
C ILE A 178 -2.09 -33.82 -16.43
N MET A 179 -3.05 -33.87 -15.50
CA MET A 179 -3.49 -32.68 -14.77
C MET A 179 -2.36 -32.05 -13.94
N LEU A 180 -1.53 -32.86 -13.26
CA LEU A 180 -0.36 -32.36 -12.53
C LEU A 180 0.69 -31.74 -13.45
N ILE A 181 0.95 -32.36 -14.60
CA ILE A 181 1.91 -31.83 -15.59
C ILE A 181 1.39 -30.50 -16.16
N VAL A 182 0.11 -30.42 -16.52
CA VAL A 182 -0.49 -29.17 -17.03
C VAL A 182 -0.49 -28.08 -15.96
N ALA A 183 -0.80 -28.43 -14.70
CA ALA A 183 -0.79 -27.48 -13.58
C ALA A 183 0.61 -26.89 -13.32
N ILE A 184 1.68 -27.62 -13.65
CA ILE A 184 3.06 -27.15 -13.51
C ILE A 184 3.56 -26.45 -14.78
N LEU A 185 3.26 -27.00 -15.95
CA LEU A 185 3.73 -26.46 -17.23
C LEU A 185 3.03 -25.16 -17.63
N LEU A 186 1.75 -24.99 -17.30
CA LEU A 186 1.01 -23.78 -17.64
C LEU A 186 1.60 -22.50 -17.01
N PRO A 187 1.84 -22.42 -15.68
CA PRO A 187 2.49 -21.25 -15.09
C PRO A 187 3.94 -21.09 -15.56
N LEU A 188 4.67 -22.19 -15.77
CA LEU A 188 6.05 -22.15 -16.24
C LEU A 188 6.13 -21.63 -17.69
N CYS A 189 5.19 -22.02 -18.56
CA CYS A 189 5.02 -21.44 -19.89
C CYS A 189 4.70 -19.95 -19.81
N VAL A 190 3.77 -19.52 -18.95
CA VAL A 190 3.48 -18.09 -18.80
C VAL A 190 4.75 -17.33 -18.45
N ILE A 191 5.51 -17.78 -17.44
CA ILE A 191 6.76 -17.13 -17.01
C ILE A 191 7.81 -17.10 -18.13
N LEU A 192 7.94 -18.17 -18.92
CA LEU A 192 8.95 -18.26 -19.98
C LEU A 192 8.55 -17.53 -21.27
N PHE A 193 7.25 -17.42 -21.57
CA PHE A 193 6.75 -16.85 -22.83
C PHE A 193 6.20 -15.43 -22.69
N THR A 194 5.96 -14.92 -21.48
CA THR A 194 5.67 -13.50 -21.28
C THR A 194 6.97 -12.74 -21.02
N SER A 195 7.51 -12.08 -22.04
CA SER A 195 8.47 -11.00 -21.82
C SER A 195 7.69 -9.74 -21.44
N PRO A 196 8.01 -9.04 -20.33
CA PRO A 196 7.40 -7.75 -20.06
C PRO A 196 7.76 -6.80 -21.21
N ALA A 197 6.77 -6.08 -21.74
CA ALA A 197 7.02 -5.07 -22.75
C ALA A 197 7.98 -4.00 -22.17
N PRO A 198 9.11 -3.67 -22.84
CA PRO A 198 9.97 -2.61 -22.37
C PRO A 198 9.19 -1.30 -22.35
N SER A 199 9.30 -0.53 -21.27
CA SER A 199 8.73 0.81 -21.17
C SER A 199 9.42 1.71 -22.19
N LYS A 200 8.82 1.85 -23.37
CA LYS A 200 9.35 2.71 -24.43
C LYS A 200 9.18 4.17 -24.00
N LEU A 201 10.29 4.89 -23.88
CA LEU A 201 10.29 6.34 -23.64
C LEU A 201 10.38 7.07 -24.98
N ARG A 202 9.61 8.15 -25.11
CA ARG A 202 9.66 9.09 -26.22
C ARG A 202 10.45 10.31 -25.77
N GLN A 203 11.50 10.65 -26.50
CA GLN A 203 12.25 11.89 -26.28
C GLN A 203 11.38 13.09 -26.65
N LEU A 204 11.30 14.07 -25.75
CA LEU A 204 10.56 15.32 -25.90
C LEU A 204 11.49 16.45 -26.34
N ALA A 205 12.65 16.57 -25.69
CA ALA A 205 13.60 17.64 -25.94
C ALA A 205 15.02 17.25 -25.50
N ASN A 206 16.00 18.10 -25.81
CA ASN A 206 17.35 18.02 -25.25
C ASN A 206 17.81 19.44 -24.89
N TYR A 207 18.22 19.62 -23.63
CA TYR A 207 18.69 20.91 -23.11
C TYR A 207 20.12 20.74 -22.60
N ASN A 208 21.09 21.36 -23.28
CA ASN A 208 22.52 21.30 -22.91
C ASN A 208 23.06 19.88 -22.67
N GLY A 209 22.61 18.90 -23.45
CA GLY A 209 23.03 17.50 -23.30
C GLY A 209 22.21 16.69 -22.31
N VAL A 210 21.25 17.30 -21.61
CA VAL A 210 20.26 16.61 -20.77
C VAL A 210 19.07 16.22 -21.65
N THR A 211 18.82 14.91 -21.77
CA THR A 211 17.70 14.40 -22.58
C THR A 211 16.43 14.38 -21.77
N VAL A 212 15.35 14.99 -22.27
CA VAL A 212 14.03 14.94 -21.63
C VAL A 212 13.17 13.90 -22.33
N SER A 213 12.69 12.94 -21.56
CA SER A 213 11.93 11.79 -22.04
C SER A 213 10.60 11.66 -21.28
N ALA A 214 9.58 11.08 -21.92
CA ALA A 214 8.33 10.72 -21.25
C ALA A 214 7.79 9.38 -21.78
N PRO A 215 6.95 8.65 -21.01
CA PRO A 215 6.26 7.46 -21.51
C PRO A 215 5.48 7.75 -22.80
N VAL A 216 5.43 6.80 -23.73
CA VAL A 216 4.73 7.00 -25.02
C VAL A 216 3.26 7.38 -24.87
N ASN A 217 2.57 6.84 -23.86
CA ASN A 217 1.16 7.11 -23.57
C ASN A 217 0.94 8.30 -22.61
N GLN A 218 1.97 9.12 -22.37
CA GLN A 218 1.88 10.32 -21.53
C GLN A 218 1.03 11.39 -22.23
N PRO A 219 0.12 12.07 -21.50
CA PRO A 219 -0.55 13.30 -21.95
C PRO A 219 0.40 14.36 -22.52
N ASP A 220 -0.15 15.30 -23.29
CA ASP A 220 0.63 16.38 -23.88
C ASP A 220 1.26 17.27 -22.79
N LEU A 221 2.58 17.42 -22.85
CA LEU A 221 3.37 18.23 -21.93
C LEU A 221 3.77 19.58 -22.53
N SER A 222 3.26 19.95 -23.70
CA SER A 222 3.62 21.20 -24.40
C SER A 222 3.47 22.45 -23.51
N ALA A 223 2.41 22.53 -22.70
CA ALA A 223 2.19 23.64 -21.77
C ALA A 223 3.23 23.71 -20.63
N TRP A 224 3.86 22.58 -20.31
CA TRP A 224 4.84 22.45 -19.23
C TRP A 224 6.28 22.64 -19.71
N MET A 225 6.54 22.57 -21.01
CA MET A 225 7.89 22.64 -21.57
C MET A 225 8.72 23.85 -21.08
N PRO A 226 8.17 25.08 -20.96
CA PRO A 226 8.95 26.21 -20.44
C PRO A 226 9.39 26.02 -18.98
N LEU A 227 8.54 25.41 -18.15
CA LEU A 227 8.85 25.11 -16.74
C LEU A 227 9.90 24.00 -16.64
N ILE A 228 9.75 22.96 -17.47
CA ILE A 228 10.71 21.85 -17.56
C ILE A 228 12.09 22.38 -17.94
N GLU A 229 12.17 23.21 -18.97
CA GLU A 229 13.42 23.83 -19.42
C GLU A 229 14.09 24.65 -18.32
N SER A 230 13.33 25.55 -17.67
CA SER A 230 13.86 26.39 -16.58
C SER A 230 14.41 25.54 -15.43
N CYS A 231 13.67 24.49 -15.03
CA CYS A 231 14.07 23.61 -13.94
C CYS A 231 15.34 22.83 -14.28
N ILE A 232 15.45 22.30 -15.50
CA ILE A 232 16.63 21.56 -15.95
C ILE A 232 17.86 22.47 -16.03
N ILE A 233 17.72 23.67 -16.60
CA ILE A 233 18.83 24.63 -16.69
C ILE A 233 19.31 25.02 -15.29
N LYS A 234 18.40 25.23 -14.35
CA LYS A 234 18.73 25.57 -12.96
C LYS A 234 19.39 24.41 -12.23
N TYR A 235 18.82 23.21 -12.31
CA TYR A 235 19.37 22.01 -11.68
C TYR A 235 20.76 21.66 -12.23
N ALA A 236 20.97 21.78 -13.54
CA ALA A 236 22.26 21.53 -14.17
C ALA A 236 23.35 22.54 -13.75
N LYS A 237 22.98 23.78 -13.38
CA LYS A 237 23.94 24.75 -12.82
C LYS A 237 24.44 24.34 -11.43
N LEU A 238 23.60 23.70 -10.63
CA LEU A 238 23.98 23.18 -9.31
C LEU A 238 24.87 21.94 -9.40
N HIS A 239 24.85 21.24 -10.55
CA HIS A 239 25.58 19.99 -10.77
C HIS A 239 26.52 20.10 -11.98
N PRO A 240 27.65 20.81 -11.87
CA PRO A 240 28.53 21.07 -13.00
C PRO A 240 29.35 19.83 -13.43
N GLY A 241 29.72 19.78 -14.70
CA GLY A 241 30.63 18.78 -15.26
C GLY A 241 30.01 17.39 -15.37
N GLU A 242 30.73 16.36 -14.89
CA GLU A 242 30.29 14.97 -15.00
C GLU A 242 29.12 14.61 -14.07
N MET A 243 28.84 15.46 -13.07
CA MET A 243 27.69 15.34 -12.17
C MET A 243 26.40 15.88 -12.78
N ALA A 244 26.43 16.45 -13.98
CA ALA A 244 25.22 16.91 -14.63
C ALA A 244 24.29 15.71 -14.96
N PRO A 245 22.97 15.88 -14.83
CA PRO A 245 22.02 14.82 -15.19
C PRO A 245 22.16 14.46 -16.67
N LYS A 246 21.98 13.18 -17.01
CA LYS A 246 22.01 12.70 -18.40
C LYS A 246 20.62 12.61 -19.01
N GLU A 247 19.65 12.21 -18.20
CA GLU A 247 18.26 12.06 -18.63
C GLU A 247 17.32 12.59 -17.55
N VAL A 248 16.21 13.18 -17.99
CA VAL A 248 15.12 13.60 -17.13
C VAL A 248 13.84 12.98 -17.66
N ILE A 249 13.16 12.21 -16.82
CA ILE A 249 11.88 11.59 -17.17
C ILE A 249 10.76 12.49 -16.62
N ALA A 250 9.95 13.03 -17.52
CA ALA A 250 8.80 13.85 -17.19
C ALA A 250 7.51 13.01 -17.21
N THR A 251 6.76 13.03 -16.10
CA THR A 251 5.46 12.36 -15.98
C THR A 251 4.44 13.27 -15.28
N GLY A 252 3.16 13.12 -15.60
CA GLY A 252 2.05 13.94 -15.07
C GLY A 252 1.55 15.05 -16.00
N GLY A 253 1.33 16.25 -15.48
CA GLY A 253 0.94 17.44 -16.24
C GLY A 253 -0.57 17.68 -16.40
N HIS A 254 -1.43 16.74 -15.98
CA HIS A 254 -2.89 16.87 -16.11
C HIS A 254 -3.59 17.42 -14.85
N ASN A 255 -2.95 17.39 -13.67
CA ASN A 255 -3.56 17.83 -12.40
C ASN A 255 -2.80 19.01 -11.78
N ASN A 256 -2.34 19.95 -12.60
CA ASN A 256 -1.47 21.04 -12.14
C ASN A 256 -0.20 20.56 -11.42
N GLN A 257 0.19 19.30 -11.62
CA GLN A 257 1.40 18.70 -11.05
C GLN A 257 2.19 17.97 -12.13
N LEU A 258 3.48 18.24 -12.19
CA LEU A 258 4.44 17.56 -13.05
C LEU A 258 5.54 16.97 -12.18
N VAL A 259 5.96 15.75 -12.49
CA VAL A 259 7.06 15.07 -11.82
C VAL A 259 8.24 14.97 -12.78
N LEU A 260 9.41 15.39 -12.33
CA LEU A 260 10.68 15.28 -13.04
C LEU A 260 11.61 14.35 -12.29
N ASN A 261 11.94 13.21 -12.88
CA ASN A 261 12.93 12.30 -12.32
C ASN A 261 14.28 12.52 -13.03
N TYR A 262 15.25 13.08 -12.30
CA TYR A 262 16.60 13.36 -12.78
C TYR A 262 17.48 12.13 -12.62
N ILE A 263 18.06 11.67 -13.73
CA ILE A 263 18.90 10.50 -13.80
C ILE A 263 20.31 10.94 -14.16
N HIS A 264 21.24 10.62 -13.27
CA HIS A 264 22.66 10.88 -13.42
C HIS A 264 23.40 9.69 -14.02
N ALA A 265 24.66 9.91 -14.38
CA ALA A 265 25.52 8.81 -14.82
C ALA A 265 25.67 7.74 -13.71
N PRO A 266 25.90 6.46 -14.04
CA PRO A 266 25.93 5.37 -13.06
C PRO A 266 26.83 5.62 -11.83
N GLN A 267 27.98 6.27 -12.06
CA GLN A 267 28.93 6.66 -11.01
C GLN A 267 28.40 7.72 -10.03
N PHE A 268 27.38 8.48 -10.42
CA PHE A 268 26.69 9.50 -9.63
C PHE A 268 25.22 9.18 -9.38
N SER A 269 24.82 7.91 -9.54
CA SER A 269 23.42 7.46 -9.38
C SER A 269 22.81 7.78 -8.00
N GLY A 270 23.63 7.98 -6.96
CA GLY A 270 23.18 8.45 -5.65
C GLY A 270 22.62 9.87 -5.64
N GLN A 271 22.80 10.65 -6.70
CA GLN A 271 22.22 11.99 -6.88
C GLN A 271 20.89 11.96 -7.63
N ASN A 272 20.41 10.78 -8.05
CA ASN A 272 19.10 10.65 -8.70
C ASN A 272 18.02 11.20 -7.77
N ILE A 273 17.23 12.14 -8.28
CA ILE A 273 16.22 12.84 -7.49
C ILE A 273 14.95 13.03 -8.29
N THR A 274 13.83 12.99 -7.57
CA THR A 274 12.50 13.26 -8.14
C THR A 274 12.01 14.60 -7.62
N LEU A 275 11.83 15.57 -8.52
CA LEU A 275 11.26 16.87 -8.23
C LEU A 275 9.79 16.91 -8.67
N ARG A 276 8.97 17.67 -7.92
CA ARG A 276 7.55 17.86 -8.22
C ARG A 276 7.30 19.34 -8.43
N ILE A 277 6.75 19.69 -9.58
CA ILE A 277 6.39 21.06 -9.97
C ILE A 277 4.87 21.18 -9.88
N LEU A 278 4.37 22.21 -9.19
CA LEU A 278 2.95 22.56 -9.14
C LEU A 278 2.73 23.85 -9.96
N SER A 279 1.69 23.92 -10.78
CA SER A 279 1.42 25.12 -11.61
C SER A 279 0.71 26.25 -10.87
N THR A 280 0.32 26.05 -9.61
CA THR A 280 -0.44 27.02 -8.80
C THR A 280 0.42 27.88 -7.87
N GLU A 281 1.72 27.59 -7.72
CA GLU A 281 2.62 28.38 -6.88
C GLU A 281 3.46 29.31 -7.73
N GLU A 282 3.33 30.62 -7.50
CA GLU A 282 4.09 31.70 -8.15
C GLU A 282 5.60 31.65 -7.84
N ASP A 283 6.06 30.70 -7.02
CA ASP A 283 7.43 30.60 -6.53
C ASP A 283 8.24 29.51 -7.28
N ILE A 284 8.34 29.66 -8.61
CA ILE A 284 9.21 28.84 -9.48
C ILE A 284 10.66 28.81 -8.95
N ASP A 285 11.06 29.85 -8.22
CA ASP A 285 12.40 29.99 -7.66
C ASP A 285 12.73 29.03 -6.50
N GLN A 286 11.73 28.46 -5.81
CA GLN A 286 11.95 27.48 -4.74
C GLN A 286 11.82 26.03 -5.20
N ILE A 287 11.09 25.78 -6.29
CA ILE A 287 10.63 24.42 -6.69
C ILE A 287 11.76 23.55 -7.28
N CYS A 288 12.83 24.15 -7.79
CA CYS A 288 13.92 23.47 -8.51
C CYS A 288 15.27 23.49 -7.78
N GLN A 289 15.26 23.60 -6.44
CA GLN A 289 16.45 23.54 -5.58
C GLN A 289 16.70 22.13 -5.05
#